data_AF-A0A1H8X9M0-F1
#
_entry.id   AF-A0A1H8X9M0-F1
#
_cell.length_a   1.000
_cell.length_b   1.000
_cell.length_c   1.000
_cell.angle_alpha   90.00
_cell.angle_beta   90.00
_cell.angle_gamma   90.00
#
_symmetry.space_group_name_H-M   'P 1'
#
loop_
_entity.id
_entity.type
_entity.pdbx_description
1 polymer ?
#
loop_
_entity_poly.entity_id
_entity_poly.type
_entity_poly.pdbx_seq_one_letter_code
_entity_poly.pdbx_strand_id
1 'polypeptide(L)'
;MKMSILKNDWQELLEEEFNQEYYLQLRQWLIREYQTKRIYPDKYDIFNALHFTAYRDVKVVILGQDPYHGPNQAHGLSFSVKPGIVPPPSLLNIYKELQDDLGCYIPNNGYLKKWAEQGVLLLNTVLTVIAGQAASHKSRGWEMFTDKVIRLLNDRTDPLVFILWGSHAQSKRALITNPRHRILASPHPSPLSATKGFFGSKPFSKTNQLLVSMGKTPIDWQIENLGNR
;
A
#
# COMPACT_ATOMS: atom_id res chain seq x y z
N MET A 1 15.94 3.64 -27.20
CA MET A 1 14.67 3.14 -26.68
C MET A 1 14.59 3.53 -25.21
N LYS A 2 13.62 4.37 -24.79
CA LYS A 2 13.40 4.64 -23.37
C LYS A 2 12.98 3.33 -22.69
N MET A 3 13.68 2.92 -21.64
CA MET A 3 13.28 1.76 -20.84
C MET A 3 12.08 2.15 -19.98
N SER A 4 10.94 1.48 -20.19
CA SER A 4 9.75 1.62 -19.34
C SER A 4 9.98 0.92 -18.00
N ILE A 5 9.81 1.63 -16.89
CA ILE A 5 9.93 1.07 -15.53
C ILE A 5 8.59 0.44 -15.12
N LEU A 6 7.51 1.16 -15.35
CA LEU A 6 6.13 0.77 -15.13
C LEU A 6 5.51 0.25 -16.44
N LYS A 7 4.47 -0.60 -16.32
CA LYS A 7 3.87 -1.34 -17.45
C LYS A 7 2.46 -0.87 -17.80
N ASN A 8 2.03 0.26 -17.24
CA ASN A 8 0.68 0.81 -17.38
C ASN A 8 0.74 2.35 -17.38
N ASP A 9 -0.43 2.98 -17.26
CA ASP A 9 -0.65 4.43 -17.29
C ASP A 9 0.18 5.23 -16.27
N TRP A 10 0.67 4.60 -15.19
CA TRP A 10 1.61 5.23 -14.28
C TRP A 10 2.94 5.63 -14.91
N GLN A 11 3.41 4.93 -15.96
CA GLN A 11 4.70 5.23 -16.58
C GLN A 11 4.73 6.67 -17.10
N GLU A 12 3.70 7.07 -17.83
CA GLU A 12 3.61 8.41 -18.42
C GLU A 12 3.57 9.49 -17.33
N LEU A 13 2.81 9.24 -16.25
CA LEU A 13 2.62 10.18 -15.15
C LEU A 13 3.86 10.36 -14.26
N LEU A 14 4.70 9.33 -14.18
CA LEU A 14 5.90 9.29 -13.32
C LEU A 14 7.21 9.37 -14.11
N GLU A 15 7.14 9.50 -15.43
CA GLU A 15 8.32 9.57 -16.31
C GLU A 15 9.28 10.69 -15.87
N GLU A 16 8.75 11.89 -15.63
CA GLU A 16 9.56 13.02 -15.15
C GLU A 16 10.15 12.76 -13.77
N GLU A 17 9.40 12.09 -12.89
CA GLU A 17 9.82 11.77 -11.53
C GLU A 17 11.03 10.83 -11.53
N PHE A 18 11.04 9.85 -12.44
CA PHE A 18 12.15 8.92 -12.62
C PHE A 18 13.44 9.56 -13.15
N ASN A 19 13.35 10.77 -13.70
CA ASN A 19 14.48 11.53 -14.21
C ASN A 19 14.95 12.62 -13.23
N GLN A 20 14.27 12.80 -12.10
CA GLN A 20 14.70 13.75 -11.06
C GLN A 20 16.02 13.31 -10.41
N GLU A 21 16.85 14.28 -10.05
CA GLU A 21 18.17 14.02 -9.47
C GLU A 21 18.09 13.13 -8.23
N TYR A 22 17.14 13.40 -7.33
CA TYR A 22 16.97 12.62 -6.10
C TYR A 22 16.64 11.14 -6.39
N TYR A 23 15.84 10.87 -7.43
CA TYR A 23 15.46 9.51 -7.80
C TYR A 23 16.63 8.77 -8.44
N LEU A 24 17.42 9.46 -9.29
CA LEU A 24 18.64 8.90 -9.87
C LEU A 24 19.65 8.53 -8.78
N GLN A 25 19.83 9.39 -7.77
CA GLN A 25 20.66 9.11 -6.60
C GLN A 25 20.12 7.92 -5.79
N LEU A 26 18.82 7.89 -5.49
CA LEU A 26 18.15 6.76 -4.82
C LEU A 26 18.37 5.45 -5.59
N ARG A 27 18.19 5.45 -6.91
CA ARG A 27 18.36 4.26 -7.76
C ARG A 27 19.80 3.77 -7.74
N GLN A 28 20.79 4.65 -7.88
CA GLN A 28 22.20 4.27 -7.81
C GLN A 28 22.57 3.70 -6.44
N TRP A 29 22.05 4.30 -5.37
CA TRP A 29 22.23 3.80 -4.02
C TRP A 29 21.59 2.40 -3.83
N LEU A 30 20.36 2.20 -4.30
CA LEU A 30 19.69 0.90 -4.25
C LEU A 30 20.44 -0.18 -5.01
N ILE A 31 21.01 0.12 -6.18
CA ILE A 31 21.82 -0.85 -6.93
C ILE A 31 22.96 -1.38 -6.06
N ARG A 32 23.65 -0.51 -5.30
CA ARG A 32 24.73 -0.90 -4.38
C ARG A 32 24.18 -1.68 -3.18
N GLU A 33 23.05 -1.26 -2.61
CA GLU A 33 22.42 -1.96 -1.48
C GLU A 33 22.01 -3.39 -1.86
N TYR A 34 21.36 -3.59 -3.02
CA TYR A 34 20.98 -4.92 -3.51
C TYR A 34 22.19 -5.80 -3.88
N GLN A 35 23.35 -5.22 -4.20
CA GLN A 35 24.60 -5.96 -4.45
C GLN A 35 25.28 -6.42 -3.16
N THR A 36 25.09 -5.70 -2.06
CA THR A 36 25.89 -5.88 -0.84
C THR A 36 25.09 -6.40 0.36
N LYS A 37 23.77 -6.27 0.32
CA LYS A 37 22.88 -6.61 1.43
C LYS A 37 21.65 -7.36 0.92
N ARG A 38 20.95 -8.01 1.85
CA ARG A 38 19.62 -8.56 1.59
C ARG A 38 18.57 -7.46 1.77
N ILE A 39 18.02 -6.99 0.65
CA ILE A 39 16.99 -5.96 0.62
C ILE A 39 15.65 -6.59 0.25
N TYR A 40 14.57 -6.12 0.86
CA TYR A 40 13.20 -6.49 0.53
C TYR A 40 12.39 -5.27 0.04
N PRO A 41 11.39 -5.47 -0.84
CA PRO A 41 11.09 -6.74 -1.54
C PRO A 41 12.17 -7.07 -2.58
N ASP A 42 11.97 -8.13 -3.38
CA ASP A 42 12.78 -8.34 -4.58
C ASP A 42 12.74 -7.08 -5.47
N LYS A 43 13.83 -6.77 -6.18
CA LYS A 43 13.94 -5.55 -6.99
C LYS A 43 12.86 -5.45 -8.08
N TYR A 44 12.35 -6.58 -8.58
CA TYR A 44 11.27 -6.61 -9.57
C TYR A 44 9.89 -6.45 -8.94
N ASP A 45 9.78 -6.62 -7.62
CA ASP A 45 8.53 -6.49 -6.87
C ASP A 45 8.33 -5.07 -6.31
N ILE A 46 9.33 -4.18 -6.34
CA ILE A 46 9.29 -2.83 -5.71
C ILE A 46 8.02 -2.04 -6.09
N PHE A 47 7.63 -2.08 -7.36
CA PHE A 47 6.51 -1.30 -7.89
C PHE A 47 5.21 -2.11 -8.06
N ASN A 48 5.08 -3.29 -7.44
CA ASN A 48 3.92 -4.15 -7.62
C ASN A 48 2.58 -3.48 -7.29
N ALA A 49 2.53 -2.57 -6.30
CA ALA A 49 1.31 -1.80 -6.02
C ALA A 49 0.82 -1.01 -7.24
N LEU A 50 1.75 -0.33 -7.94
CA LEU A 50 1.47 0.45 -9.15
C LEU A 50 1.21 -0.46 -10.35
N HIS A 51 1.83 -1.63 -10.42
CA HIS A 51 1.59 -2.60 -11.49
C HIS A 51 0.22 -3.27 -11.39
N PHE A 52 -0.19 -3.68 -10.19
CA PHE A 52 -1.48 -4.35 -9.97
C PHE A 52 -2.66 -3.37 -9.97
N THR A 53 -2.41 -2.09 -9.68
CA THR A 53 -3.44 -1.06 -9.65
C THR A 53 -3.04 0.09 -10.56
N ALA A 54 -3.51 0.06 -11.82
CA ALA A 54 -3.31 1.17 -12.76
C ALA A 54 -3.90 2.47 -12.21
N TYR A 55 -3.31 3.61 -12.58
CA TYR A 55 -3.67 4.93 -12.05
C TYR A 55 -5.17 5.20 -12.20
N ARG A 56 -5.73 4.94 -13.39
CA ARG A 56 -7.16 5.14 -13.67
C ARG A 56 -8.09 4.21 -12.87
N ASP A 57 -7.60 3.03 -12.49
CA ASP A 57 -8.38 1.98 -11.84
C ASP A 57 -8.39 2.12 -10.31
N VAL A 58 -7.55 2.99 -9.74
CA VAL A 58 -7.54 3.26 -8.29
C VAL A 58 -8.90 3.80 -7.86
N LYS A 59 -9.48 3.18 -6.82
CA LYS A 59 -10.68 3.58 -6.08
C LYS A 59 -10.37 3.88 -4.62
N VAL A 60 -9.47 3.10 -4.04
CA VAL A 60 -9.08 3.16 -2.63
C VAL A 60 -7.56 3.20 -2.52
N VAL A 61 -7.02 3.98 -1.60
CA VAL A 61 -5.59 4.03 -1.30
C VAL A 61 -5.40 3.66 0.17
N ILE A 62 -4.62 2.62 0.44
CA ILE A 62 -4.21 2.23 1.79
C ILE A 62 -2.72 2.52 1.91
N LEU A 63 -2.35 3.39 2.86
CA LEU A 63 -0.95 3.76 3.08
C LEU A 63 -0.32 2.95 4.21
N GLY A 64 0.76 2.25 3.88
CA GLY A 64 1.70 1.67 4.85
C GLY A 64 2.95 2.52 5.03
N GLN A 65 3.79 2.15 5.98
CA GLN A 65 5.04 2.87 6.28
C GLN A 65 6.19 2.34 5.41
N ASP A 66 6.70 1.15 5.72
CA ASP A 66 7.79 0.46 5.03
C ASP A 66 7.43 -1.03 4.81
N PRO A 67 8.15 -1.74 3.92
CA PRO A 67 7.88 -3.16 3.67
C PRO A 67 8.21 -4.01 4.89
N TYR A 68 7.60 -5.20 4.96
CA TYR A 68 8.05 -6.21 5.92
C TYR A 68 9.53 -6.56 5.71
N HIS A 69 10.28 -6.62 6.81
CA HIS A 69 11.73 -6.84 6.80
C HIS A 69 12.13 -8.31 7.04
N GLY A 70 11.17 -9.22 7.15
CA GLY A 70 11.41 -10.66 7.28
C GLY A 70 11.50 -11.38 5.92
N PRO A 71 12.14 -12.55 5.87
CA PRO A 71 12.33 -13.31 4.62
C PRO A 71 11.02 -13.66 3.94
N ASN A 72 10.97 -13.42 2.63
CA ASN A 72 9.85 -13.75 1.74
C ASN A 72 8.50 -13.08 2.08
N GLN A 73 8.47 -12.14 3.02
CA GLN A 73 7.23 -11.45 3.42
C GLN A 73 6.83 -10.40 2.39
N ALA A 74 7.65 -9.36 2.20
CA ALA A 74 7.31 -8.24 1.34
C ALA A 74 7.36 -8.62 -0.14
N HIS A 75 6.37 -8.14 -0.89
CA HIS A 75 6.25 -8.31 -2.35
C HIS A 75 5.72 -7.05 -3.05
N GLY A 76 5.99 -5.88 -2.47
CA GLY A 76 5.62 -4.59 -3.05
C GLY A 76 4.18 -4.14 -2.84
N LEU A 77 3.41 -4.83 -1.99
CA LEU A 77 2.09 -4.42 -1.52
C LEU A 77 2.14 -4.18 -0.01
N SER A 78 1.68 -3.02 0.46
CA SER A 78 1.59 -2.72 1.89
C SER A 78 0.72 -3.77 2.61
N PHE A 79 1.11 -4.19 3.80
CA PHE A 79 0.44 -5.19 4.66
C PHE A 79 0.32 -6.61 4.10
N SER A 80 0.54 -6.85 2.81
CA SER A 80 0.41 -8.18 2.23
C SER A 80 1.69 -9.02 2.35
N VAL A 81 1.51 -10.34 2.44
CA VAL A 81 2.59 -11.34 2.34
C VAL A 81 2.30 -12.35 1.23
N LYS A 82 3.35 -12.98 0.66
CA LYS A 82 3.21 -14.03 -0.37
C LYS A 82 2.48 -15.27 0.19
N PRO A 83 1.82 -16.09 -0.65
CA PRO A 83 1.30 -17.40 -0.26
C PRO A 83 2.34 -18.26 0.47
N GLY A 84 1.88 -19.04 1.46
CA GLY A 84 2.75 -19.89 2.30
C GLY A 84 3.46 -19.15 3.44
N ILE A 85 3.35 -17.82 3.50
CA ILE A 85 3.88 -17.02 4.60
C ILE A 85 2.78 -16.73 5.63
N VAL A 86 3.09 -16.96 6.90
CA VAL A 86 2.17 -16.67 8.01
C VAL A 86 1.86 -15.16 8.02
N PRO A 87 0.57 -14.77 8.00
CA PRO A 87 0.17 -13.37 8.13
C PRO A 87 0.80 -12.71 9.37
N PRO A 88 1.50 -11.56 9.21
CA PRO A 88 2.07 -10.85 10.36
C PRO A 88 0.99 -10.30 11.30
N PRO A 89 1.32 -9.95 12.57
CA PRO A 89 0.36 -9.51 13.56
C PRO A 89 -0.55 -8.34 13.11
N SER A 90 0.00 -7.37 12.37
CA SER A 90 -0.80 -6.27 11.82
C SER A 90 -1.84 -6.75 10.81
N LEU A 91 -1.49 -7.71 9.94
CA LEU A 91 -2.42 -8.27 8.96
C LEU A 91 -3.50 -9.14 9.64
N LEU A 92 -3.13 -9.89 10.68
CA LEU A 92 -4.11 -10.61 11.49
C LEU A 92 -5.11 -9.66 12.15
N ASN A 93 -4.68 -8.50 12.63
CA ASN A 93 -5.57 -7.48 13.18
C ASN A 93 -6.46 -6.85 12.09
N ILE A 94 -5.93 -6.60 10.89
CA ILE A 94 -6.73 -6.18 9.72
C ILE A 94 -7.84 -7.21 9.44
N TYR A 95 -7.54 -8.50 9.45
CA TYR A 95 -8.56 -9.54 9.25
C TYR A 95 -9.57 -9.65 10.39
N LYS A 96 -9.15 -9.46 11.65
CA LYS A 96 -10.08 -9.42 12.79
C LYS A 96 -11.06 -8.25 12.67
N GLU A 97 -10.58 -7.06 12.32
CA GLU A 97 -11.45 -5.91 12.07
C GLU A 97 -12.36 -6.16 10.87
N LEU A 98 -11.84 -6.76 9.79
CA LEU A 98 -12.65 -7.08 8.62
C LEU A 98 -13.77 -8.09 8.94
N GLN A 99 -13.49 -9.07 9.80
CA GLN A 99 -14.48 -10.02 10.30
C GLN A 99 -15.56 -9.34 11.14
N ASP A 100 -15.19 -8.45 12.06
CA ASP A 100 -16.16 -7.68 12.87
C ASP A 100 -16.99 -6.70 12.02
N ASP A 101 -16.36 -6.06 11.03
CA ASP A 101 -16.96 -5.02 10.21
C ASP A 101 -17.93 -5.58 9.15
N LEU A 102 -17.52 -6.64 8.43
CA LEU A 102 -18.24 -7.17 7.26
C LEU A 102 -18.61 -8.65 7.37
N GLY A 103 -18.26 -9.34 8.45
CA GLY A 103 -18.54 -10.76 8.62
C GLY A 103 -17.65 -11.70 7.79
N CYS A 104 -16.59 -11.18 7.17
CA CYS A 104 -15.64 -12.01 6.42
C CYS A 104 -14.95 -13.04 7.31
N TYR A 105 -14.66 -14.22 6.78
CA TYR A 105 -13.83 -15.18 7.50
C TYR A 105 -12.34 -14.81 7.37
N ILE A 106 -11.55 -15.16 8.39
CA ILE A 106 -10.09 -14.98 8.36
C ILE A 106 -9.49 -16.06 7.43
N PRO A 107 -8.82 -15.68 6.34
CA PRO A 107 -8.24 -16.64 5.39
C PRO A 107 -7.01 -17.35 5.95
N ASN A 108 -6.64 -18.47 5.32
CA ASN A 108 -5.42 -19.23 5.60
C ASN A 108 -4.13 -18.61 5.00
N ASN A 109 -4.19 -17.38 4.49
CA ASN A 109 -3.08 -16.70 3.81
C ASN A 109 -3.16 -15.17 3.95
N GLY A 110 -2.07 -14.48 3.59
CA GLY A 110 -1.98 -13.02 3.68
C GLY A 110 -1.87 -12.29 2.33
N TYR A 111 -2.32 -12.92 1.25
CA TYR A 111 -2.07 -12.44 -0.11
C TYR A 111 -3.20 -11.52 -0.61
N LEU A 112 -2.98 -10.21 -0.54
CA LEU A 112 -3.98 -9.17 -0.78
C LEU A 112 -4.07 -8.73 -2.24
N LYS A 113 -3.52 -9.52 -3.19
CA LYS A 113 -3.55 -9.19 -4.62
C LYS A 113 -4.99 -8.98 -5.14
N LYS A 114 -5.95 -9.76 -4.63
CA LYS A 114 -7.38 -9.60 -4.96
C LYS A 114 -7.89 -8.18 -4.67
N TRP A 115 -7.42 -7.53 -3.62
CA TRP A 115 -7.81 -6.13 -3.33
C TRP A 115 -7.19 -5.18 -4.35
N ALA A 116 -5.91 -5.37 -4.69
CA ALA A 116 -5.22 -4.55 -5.69
C ALA A 116 -5.91 -4.61 -7.06
N GLU A 117 -6.29 -5.81 -7.51
CA GLU A 117 -7.00 -6.03 -8.78
C GLU A 117 -8.39 -5.38 -8.84
N GLN A 118 -8.96 -5.01 -7.68
CA GLN A 118 -10.26 -4.32 -7.59
C GLN A 118 -10.14 -2.79 -7.51
N GLY A 119 -8.91 -2.24 -7.53
CA GLY A 119 -8.65 -0.80 -7.42
C GLY A 119 -8.16 -0.34 -6.04
N VAL A 120 -7.70 -1.25 -5.18
CA VAL A 120 -7.11 -0.88 -3.87
C VAL A 120 -5.59 -0.75 -4.01
N LEU A 121 -5.11 0.49 -4.09
CA LEU A 121 -3.68 0.77 -4.12
C LEU A 121 -3.07 0.58 -2.73
N LEU A 122 -2.32 -0.51 -2.55
CA LEU A 122 -1.62 -0.90 -1.32
C LEU A 122 -0.18 -0.34 -1.31
N LEU A 123 -0.04 0.95 -1.02
CA LEU A 123 1.22 1.69 -1.18
C LEU A 123 1.93 1.91 0.16
N ASN A 124 3.18 1.47 0.28
CA ASN A 124 4.05 1.95 1.36
C ASN A 124 4.66 3.32 0.98
N THR A 125 4.94 4.17 1.96
CA THR A 125 5.66 5.44 1.73
C THR A 125 7.18 5.25 1.53
N VAL A 126 7.73 4.15 2.03
CA VAL A 126 9.09 3.68 1.79
C VAL A 126 8.98 2.33 1.09
N LEU A 127 9.63 2.14 -0.06
CA LEU A 127 9.38 0.96 -0.91
C LEU A 127 10.40 -0.17 -0.75
N THR A 128 11.51 0.05 -0.04
CA THR A 128 12.51 -0.99 0.23
C THR A 128 12.99 -0.96 1.67
N VAL A 129 13.57 -2.05 2.17
CA VAL A 129 14.07 -2.19 3.53
C VAL A 129 15.20 -3.22 3.60
N ILE A 130 16.17 -3.06 4.49
CA ILE A 130 17.19 -4.08 4.79
C ILE A 130 16.55 -5.18 5.63
N ALA A 131 16.88 -6.44 5.33
CA ALA A 131 16.44 -7.60 6.10
C ALA A 131 16.73 -7.41 7.60
N GLY A 132 15.69 -7.61 8.43
CA GLY A 132 15.79 -7.50 9.89
C GLY A 132 15.87 -6.06 10.44
N GLN A 133 15.87 -5.02 9.60
CA GLN A 133 16.07 -3.63 10.03
C GLN A 133 14.91 -2.75 9.57
N ALA A 134 13.87 -2.68 10.39
CA ALA A 134 12.72 -1.80 10.14
C ALA A 134 13.15 -0.34 9.90
N ALA A 135 12.49 0.35 8.96
CA ALA A 135 12.74 1.74 8.59
C ALA A 135 14.19 2.08 8.15
N SER A 136 15.03 1.08 7.83
CA SER A 136 16.43 1.28 7.44
C SER A 136 16.65 2.14 6.18
N HIS A 137 15.64 2.23 5.31
CA HIS A 137 15.68 3.03 4.08
C HIS A 137 14.85 4.32 4.17
N LYS A 138 14.42 4.70 5.38
CA LYS A 138 13.75 5.98 5.62
C LYS A 138 14.65 7.15 5.20
N SER A 139 14.05 8.21 4.67
CA SER A 139 14.71 9.45 4.24
C SER A 139 15.77 9.25 3.16
N ARG A 140 15.64 8.19 2.35
CA ARG A 140 16.52 7.91 1.20
C ARG A 140 16.00 8.44 -0.13
N GLY A 141 14.78 8.98 -0.15
CA GLY A 141 14.13 9.55 -1.34
C GLY A 141 12.81 8.87 -1.70
N TRP A 142 12.48 7.74 -1.09
CA TRP A 142 11.20 7.06 -1.35
C TRP A 142 10.00 7.90 -0.95
N GLU A 143 10.10 8.68 0.13
CA GLU A 143 9.03 9.55 0.58
C GLU A 143 8.73 10.63 -0.46
N MET A 144 9.75 11.17 -1.15
CA MET A 144 9.54 12.14 -2.23
C MET A 144 8.79 11.51 -3.41
N PHE A 145 9.22 10.31 -3.81
CA PHE A 145 8.59 9.56 -4.90
C PHE A 145 7.13 9.20 -4.58
N THR A 146 6.88 8.67 -3.39
CA THR A 146 5.52 8.27 -2.99
C THR A 146 4.63 9.48 -2.71
N ASP A 147 5.20 10.61 -2.27
CA ASP A 147 4.47 11.88 -2.19
C ASP A 147 4.03 12.38 -3.57
N LYS A 148 4.86 12.21 -4.62
CA LYS A 148 4.44 12.48 -6.00
C LYS A 148 3.26 11.60 -6.41
N VAL A 149 3.31 10.29 -6.11
CA VAL A 149 2.19 9.37 -6.37
C VAL A 149 0.91 9.83 -5.68
N ILE A 150 0.99 10.24 -4.40
CA ILE A 150 -0.18 10.73 -3.64
C ILE A 150 -0.70 12.04 -4.25
N ARG A 151 0.18 12.98 -4.64
CA ARG A 151 -0.23 14.24 -5.29
C ARG A 151 -0.94 14.01 -6.62
N LEU A 152 -0.42 13.12 -7.46
CA LEU A 152 -1.09 12.74 -8.72
C LEU A 152 -2.50 12.21 -8.45
N LEU A 153 -2.66 11.34 -7.44
CA LEU A 153 -3.99 10.83 -7.05
C LEU A 153 -4.90 11.92 -6.49
N ASN A 154 -4.34 12.88 -5.72
CA ASN A 154 -5.07 14.03 -5.20
C ASN A 154 -5.58 14.96 -6.31
N ASP A 155 -4.83 15.08 -7.40
CA ASP A 155 -5.19 15.96 -8.53
C ASP A 155 -6.29 15.36 -9.41
N ARG A 156 -6.71 14.10 -9.14
CA ARG A 156 -7.82 13.47 -9.87
C ARG A 156 -9.15 14.15 -9.60
N THR A 157 -9.90 14.35 -10.67
CA THR A 157 -11.30 14.81 -10.60
C THR A 157 -12.25 13.71 -10.13
N ASP A 158 -11.90 12.45 -10.43
CA ASP A 158 -12.59 11.24 -10.00
C ASP A 158 -12.29 10.95 -8.52
N PRO A 159 -13.30 10.95 -7.63
CA PRO A 159 -13.09 10.86 -6.18
C PRO A 159 -12.52 9.51 -5.75
N LEU A 160 -11.79 9.50 -4.63
CA LEU A 160 -11.09 8.33 -4.08
C LEU A 160 -11.34 8.25 -2.58
N VAL A 161 -11.16 7.05 -2.01
CA VAL A 161 -11.13 6.85 -0.57
C VAL A 161 -9.70 6.58 -0.11
N PHE A 162 -9.15 7.43 0.74
CA PHE A 162 -7.86 7.24 1.39
C PHE A 162 -8.06 6.67 2.79
N ILE A 163 -7.39 5.55 3.09
CA ILE A 163 -7.39 4.92 4.41
C ILE A 163 -6.02 5.13 5.04
N LEU A 164 -6.00 5.90 6.14
CA LEU A 164 -4.79 6.37 6.80
C LEU A 164 -4.69 5.80 8.21
N TRP A 165 -3.99 4.68 8.33
CA TRP A 165 -3.79 3.98 9.59
C TRP A 165 -2.49 4.41 10.29
N GLY A 166 -2.62 5.03 11.47
CA GLY A 166 -1.49 5.50 12.27
C GLY A 166 -0.98 6.90 11.88
N SER A 167 -0.16 7.48 12.75
CA SER A 167 0.35 8.85 12.62
C SER A 167 1.14 9.07 11.34
N HIS A 168 1.94 8.08 10.92
CA HIS A 168 2.75 8.16 9.70
C HIS A 168 1.88 8.34 8.45
N ALA A 169 0.88 7.47 8.24
CA ALA A 169 -0.07 7.61 7.14
C ALA A 169 -0.90 8.90 7.27
N GLN A 170 -1.33 9.25 8.48
CA GLN A 170 -2.10 10.48 8.72
C GLN A 170 -1.31 11.77 8.45
N SER A 171 0.03 11.75 8.56
CA SER A 171 0.86 12.90 8.17
C SER A 171 0.70 13.27 6.69
N LYS A 172 0.35 12.29 5.84
CA LYS A 172 0.12 12.50 4.40
C LYS A 172 -1.20 13.20 4.08
N ARG A 173 -2.06 13.47 5.09
CA ARG A 173 -3.27 14.30 4.92
C ARG A 173 -2.97 15.67 4.31
N ALA A 174 -1.81 16.24 4.60
CA ALA A 174 -1.38 17.53 4.03
C ALA A 174 -1.26 17.49 2.49
N LEU A 175 -1.14 16.30 1.88
CA LEU A 175 -1.08 16.11 0.43
C LEU A 175 -2.46 15.80 -0.19
N ILE A 176 -3.47 15.50 0.63
CA ILE A 176 -4.81 15.09 0.18
C ILE A 176 -5.76 16.27 0.44
N THR A 177 -5.63 17.30 -0.39
CA THR A 177 -6.33 18.59 -0.26
C THR A 177 -7.62 18.68 -1.07
N ASN A 178 -7.81 17.79 -2.05
CA ASN A 178 -8.97 17.82 -2.93
C ASN A 178 -10.25 17.36 -2.16
N PRO A 179 -11.27 18.22 -2.05
CA PRO A 179 -12.46 17.97 -1.23
C PRO A 179 -13.38 16.88 -1.80
N ARG A 180 -13.12 16.39 -3.02
CA ARG A 180 -13.84 15.26 -3.63
C ARG A 180 -13.42 13.93 -3.03
N HIS A 181 -12.17 13.81 -2.60
CA HIS A 181 -11.70 12.60 -1.95
C HIS A 181 -12.28 12.47 -0.53
N ARG A 182 -12.21 11.26 0.01
CA ARG A 182 -12.65 10.96 1.38
C ARG A 182 -11.50 10.34 2.13
N ILE A 183 -11.37 10.68 3.41
CA ILE A 183 -10.32 10.18 4.27
C ILE A 183 -10.98 9.42 5.42
N LEU A 184 -10.63 8.15 5.55
CA LEU A 184 -10.89 7.35 6.74
C LEU A 184 -9.56 7.21 7.49
N ALA A 185 -9.55 7.47 8.79
CA ALA A 185 -8.34 7.34 9.58
C ALA A 185 -8.63 6.75 10.95
N SER A 186 -7.67 5.99 11.43
CA SER A 186 -7.67 5.38 12.76
C SER A 186 -6.22 5.17 13.20
N PRO A 187 -5.97 4.75 14.45
CA PRO A 187 -4.70 4.15 14.85
C PRO A 187 -4.27 2.99 13.94
N HIS A 188 -2.97 2.67 13.98
CA HIS A 188 -2.39 1.61 13.15
C HIS A 188 -2.86 0.21 13.61
N PRO A 189 -3.02 -0.79 12.71
CA PRO A 189 -3.40 -2.16 13.07
C PRO A 189 -2.33 -2.94 13.85
N SER A 190 -1.20 -2.32 14.22
CA SER A 190 -0.15 -2.98 15.00
C SER A 190 -0.68 -3.38 16.37
N PRO A 191 -0.24 -4.50 16.98
CA PRO A 191 -0.60 -4.86 18.35
C PRO A 191 -0.42 -3.72 19.37
N LEU A 192 0.54 -2.81 19.14
CA LEU A 192 0.83 -1.67 20.02
C LEU A 192 -0.24 -0.56 20.01
N SER A 193 -1.11 -0.53 19.01
CA SER A 193 -2.07 0.55 18.79
C SER A 193 -3.46 0.11 18.36
N ALA A 194 -3.66 -1.17 18.01
CA ALA A 194 -4.93 -1.61 17.42
C ALA A 194 -6.13 -1.40 18.37
N THR A 195 -5.95 -1.69 19.66
CA THR A 195 -6.96 -1.48 20.70
C THR A 195 -7.24 -0.01 21.02
N LYS A 196 -6.40 0.91 20.55
CA LYS A 196 -6.57 2.36 20.77
C LYS A 196 -7.55 3.00 19.78
N GLY A 197 -8.17 2.21 18.90
CA GLY A 197 -9.21 2.66 17.98
C GLY A 197 -9.08 2.20 16.54
N PHE A 198 -8.15 1.29 16.19
CA PHE A 198 -8.24 0.58 14.91
C PHE A 198 -9.42 -0.40 14.96
N PHE A 199 -9.51 -1.18 16.03
CA PHE A 199 -10.66 -2.05 16.27
C PHE A 199 -11.94 -1.23 16.48
N GLY A 200 -13.01 -1.61 15.80
CA GLY A 200 -14.28 -0.89 15.77
C GLY A 200 -14.30 0.36 14.89
N SER A 201 -13.21 0.64 14.15
CA SER A 201 -13.18 1.80 13.24
C SER A 201 -14.02 1.59 11.98
N LYS A 202 -14.32 0.33 11.65
CA LYS A 202 -15.15 -0.12 10.53
C LYS A 202 -14.72 0.47 9.18
N PRO A 203 -13.43 0.36 8.81
CA PRO A 203 -12.90 1.06 7.65
C PRO A 203 -13.42 0.46 6.34
N PHE A 204 -13.78 -0.82 6.30
CA PHE A 204 -14.12 -1.53 5.07
C PHE A 204 -15.58 -1.26 4.66
N SER A 205 -16.53 -1.36 5.60
CA SER A 205 -17.93 -1.03 5.35
C SER A 205 -18.11 0.45 5.02
N LYS A 206 -17.45 1.34 5.77
CA LYS A 206 -17.43 2.80 5.48
C LYS A 206 -16.84 3.08 4.10
N THR A 207 -15.75 2.39 3.71
CA THR A 207 -15.19 2.54 2.36
C THR A 207 -16.19 2.16 1.29
N ASN A 208 -16.87 1.01 1.44
CA ASN A 208 -17.87 0.58 0.46
C ASN A 208 -19.08 1.54 0.39
N GLN A 209 -19.56 2.05 1.53
CA GLN A 209 -20.61 3.08 1.55
C GLN A 209 -20.19 4.35 0.79
N LEU A 210 -18.95 4.81 1.02
CA LEU A 210 -18.39 5.96 0.30
C LEU A 210 -18.28 5.69 -1.21
N LEU A 211 -17.77 4.52 -1.61
CA LEU A 211 -17.70 4.14 -3.03
C LEU A 211 -19.08 4.13 -3.69
N VAL A 212 -20.10 3.56 -3.05
CA VAL A 212 -21.48 3.57 -3.57
C VAL A 212 -22.00 5.00 -3.72
N SER A 213 -21.79 5.86 -2.72
CA SER A 213 -22.19 7.28 -2.84
C SER A 213 -21.45 8.06 -3.93
N MET A 214 -20.29 7.57 -4.38
CA MET A 214 -19.53 8.10 -5.51
C MET A 214 -19.92 7.45 -6.85
N GLY A 215 -20.89 6.56 -6.88
CA GLY A 215 -21.28 5.80 -8.07
C GLY A 215 -20.27 4.73 -8.49
N LYS A 216 -19.45 4.25 -7.56
CA LYS A 216 -18.42 3.23 -7.81
C LYS A 216 -18.84 1.87 -7.27
N THR A 217 -18.40 0.81 -7.94
CA THR A 217 -18.55 -0.56 -7.45
C THR A 217 -17.81 -0.73 -6.12
N PRO A 218 -18.46 -1.27 -5.07
CA PRO A 218 -17.81 -1.66 -3.81
C PRO A 218 -16.64 -2.62 -4.03
N ILE A 219 -15.76 -2.71 -3.03
CA ILE A 219 -14.71 -3.73 -2.99
C ILE A 219 -15.28 -4.98 -2.31
N ASP A 220 -15.07 -6.13 -2.93
CA ASP A 220 -15.18 -7.43 -2.26
C ASP A 220 -13.89 -7.66 -1.44
N TRP A 221 -14.02 -7.44 -0.13
CA TRP A 221 -12.91 -7.51 0.80
C TRP A 221 -12.57 -8.93 1.25
N GLN A 222 -13.43 -9.93 1.01
CA GLN A 222 -13.12 -11.32 1.39
C GLN A 222 -11.90 -11.80 0.61
N ILE A 223 -10.92 -12.39 1.29
CA ILE A 223 -9.82 -13.13 0.66
C ILE A 223 -10.13 -14.62 0.79
N GLU A 224 -10.01 -15.38 -0.28
CA GLU A 224 -10.25 -16.81 -0.29
C GLU A 224 -9.13 -17.59 0.38
N ASN A 225 -9.48 -18.75 0.95
CA ASN A 225 -8.47 -19.74 1.35
C ASN A 225 -7.73 -20.29 0.11
N LEU A 226 -6.41 -20.47 0.22
CA LEU A 226 -5.61 -21.16 -0.79
C LEU A 226 -5.61 -22.65 -0.47
N GLY A 227 -6.38 -23.45 -1.24
CA GLY A 227 -6.45 -24.91 -1.10
C GLY A 227 -7.01 -25.41 0.24
N ASN A 228 -7.52 -26.65 0.25
CA ASN A 228 -7.98 -27.27 1.49
C ASN A 228 -6.78 -27.68 2.34
N ARG A 229 -6.85 -27.33 3.63
CA ARG A 229 -5.91 -27.77 4.67
C ARG A 229 -5.81 -29.29 4.73
#